data_AF-A0A1W0E3U8-F1
#
_entry.id   AF-A0A1W0E3U8-F1
#
_cell.length_a   1.000
_cell.length_b   1.000
_cell.length_c   1.000
_cell.angle_alpha   90.00
_cell.angle_beta   90.00
_cell.angle_gamma   90.00
#
_symmetry.space_group_name_H-M   'P 1'
#
loop_
_entity.id
_entity.type
_entity.pdbx_description
1 polymer ?
#
loop_
_entity_poly.entity_id
_entity_poly.type
_entity_poly.pdbx_seq_one_letter_code
_entity_poly.pdbx_strand_id
1 'polypeptide(L)'
;MPKNFEEEKFPLTSEEKEVLNGLSQIEREMYLAKRQDKLQADLDAEKLEKLNLENKGILPEKIDEIETNIANDKTSFNMTPFVLTREILMRGVFRPNFHFIKNCFVRVKINQEYRICKIISIKKVQPYKLASMKRTNKRLNCNLALDLNIDGANKKMIGWPINNISSKPPSVEEFQVFKGMFEITEEYFEIILEKYKCVVREFKRPLTNDEITEVIKRKLETNPKKESITETKMKIIKARDAAIYRKDKFEAERLQRELEKIEDEEYVERMKDIYDKNKMEEMLNLRKEASNKMDDNSNFNDKNNN
;
A
#
# COMPACT_ATOMS: atom_id res chain seq x y z
N MET A 1 36.42 1.30 30.78
CA MET A 1 37.13 0.14 30.22
C MET A 1 37.15 0.27 28.71
N PRO A 2 38.31 0.30 28.06
CA PRO A 2 38.37 0.31 26.61
C PRO A 2 37.84 -1.03 26.08
N LYS A 3 36.92 -0.98 25.12
CA LYS A 3 36.43 -2.16 24.42
C LYS A 3 37.63 -2.77 23.69
N ASN A 4 37.98 -4.02 24.03
CA ASN A 4 38.86 -4.84 23.21
C ASN A 4 38.30 -4.83 21.79
N PHE A 5 39.01 -4.16 20.88
CA PHE A 5 38.77 -4.27 19.44
C PHE A 5 39.11 -5.71 19.06
N GLU A 6 38.12 -6.46 18.58
CA GLU A 6 38.34 -7.77 17.94
C GLU A 6 39.12 -7.54 16.63
N GLU A 7 40.46 -7.45 16.71
CA GLU A 7 41.37 -7.37 15.56
C GLU A 7 41.33 -8.65 14.67
N GLU A 8 40.58 -9.67 15.06
CA GLU A 8 40.66 -11.02 14.47
C GLU A 8 39.69 -11.31 13.31
N LYS A 9 38.84 -10.36 12.87
CA LYS A 9 37.88 -10.68 11.79
C LYS A 9 38.42 -10.55 10.36
N PHE A 10 39.51 -9.80 10.13
CA PHE A 10 40.06 -9.60 8.78
C PHE A 10 41.58 -9.40 8.80
N PRO A 11 42.39 -10.49 8.74
CA PRO A 11 43.84 -10.37 8.75
C PRO A 11 44.34 -9.47 7.62
N LEU A 12 45.25 -8.56 7.94
CA LEU A 12 45.96 -7.74 6.95
C LEU A 12 46.91 -8.61 6.15
N THR A 13 46.93 -8.45 4.82
CA THR A 13 47.92 -9.11 3.98
C THR A 13 49.31 -8.55 4.26
N SER A 14 50.35 -9.30 3.90
CA SER A 14 51.75 -8.88 4.12
C SER A 14 52.06 -7.55 3.42
N GLU A 15 51.49 -7.31 2.24
CA GLU A 15 51.63 -6.06 1.47
C GLU A 15 50.92 -4.87 2.15
N GLU A 16 49.73 -5.08 2.72
CA GLU A 16 48.98 -4.05 3.43
C GLU A 16 49.68 -3.61 4.73
N LYS A 17 50.37 -4.55 5.40
CA LYS A 17 51.18 -4.24 6.59
C LYS A 17 52.38 -3.36 6.26
N GLU A 18 53.02 -3.56 5.11
CA GLU A 18 54.11 -2.72 4.65
C GLU A 18 53.64 -1.30 4.30
N VAL A 19 52.49 -1.17 3.64
CA VAL A 19 51.87 0.13 3.34
C VAL A 19 51.50 0.87 4.63
N LEU A 20 50.90 0.18 5.60
CA LEU A 20 50.52 0.77 6.89
C LEU A 20 51.73 1.26 7.69
N ASN A 21 52.87 0.58 7.61
CA ASN A 21 54.09 0.99 8.31
C ASN A 21 54.65 2.34 7.82
N GLY A 22 54.41 2.70 6.55
CA GLY A 22 54.87 3.97 5.95
C GLY A 22 53.94 5.17 6.16
N LEU A 23 52.74 4.98 6.71
CA LEU A 23 51.72 6.02 6.84
C LEU A 23 51.71 6.67 8.23
N SER A 24 51.31 7.94 8.30
CA SER A 24 51.04 8.62 9.58
C SER A 24 49.82 8.02 10.28
N GLN A 25 49.65 8.29 11.57
CA GLN A 25 48.55 7.70 12.36
C GLN A 25 47.16 7.99 11.78
N ILE A 26 46.93 9.22 11.30
CA ILE A 26 45.66 9.64 10.69
C ILE A 26 45.44 8.91 9.36
N GLU A 27 46.49 8.77 8.55
CA GLU A 27 46.42 8.07 7.27
C GLU A 27 46.20 6.57 7.44
N ARG A 28 46.75 5.96 8.51
CA ARG A 28 46.46 4.57 8.88
C ARG A 28 45.00 4.37 9.23
N GLU A 29 44.42 5.26 10.04
CA GLU A 29 43.00 5.20 10.40
C GLU A 29 42.08 5.36 9.18
N MET A 30 42.39 6.31 8.29
CA MET A 30 41.66 6.49 7.03
C MET A 30 41.76 5.26 6.10
N TYR A 31 42.95 4.65 6.01
CA TYR A 31 43.16 3.45 5.20
C TYR A 31 42.34 2.27 5.72
N LEU A 32 42.36 2.05 7.04
CA LEU A 32 41.59 0.98 7.69
C LEU A 32 40.07 1.19 7.54
N ALA A 33 39.59 2.43 7.69
CA ALA A 33 38.17 2.76 7.49
C ALA A 33 37.72 2.47 6.05
N LYS A 34 38.50 2.93 5.05
CA LYS A 34 38.19 2.70 3.63
C LYS A 34 38.21 1.21 3.26
N ARG A 35 39.10 0.43 3.88
CA ARG A 35 39.17 -1.04 3.71
C ARG A 35 37.94 -1.71 4.31
N GLN A 36 37.50 -1.27 5.49
CA GLN A 36 36.30 -1.79 6.14
C GLN A 36 35.03 -1.51 5.33
N ASP A 37 34.89 -0.30 4.79
CA ASP A 37 33.76 0.05 3.90
C ASP A 37 33.73 -0.83 2.65
N LYS A 38 34.90 -1.10 2.06
CA LYS A 38 35.01 -1.98 0.88
C LYS A 38 34.63 -3.43 1.21
N LEU A 39 35.14 -3.96 2.32
CA LEU A 39 34.80 -5.31 2.80
C LEU A 39 33.30 -5.45 3.10
N GLN A 40 32.71 -4.42 3.71
CA GLN A 40 31.28 -4.41 3.99
C GLN A 40 30.45 -4.39 2.69
N ALA A 41 30.87 -3.60 1.69
CA ALA A 41 30.23 -3.57 0.38
C ALA A 41 30.33 -4.92 -0.34
N ASP A 42 31.48 -5.60 -0.27
CA ASP A 42 31.69 -6.92 -0.88
C ASP A 42 30.81 -7.99 -0.19
N LEU A 43 30.72 -7.98 1.14
CA LEU A 43 29.84 -8.87 1.90
C LEU A 43 28.35 -8.64 1.58
N ASP A 44 27.95 -7.39 1.43
CA ASP A 44 26.56 -7.04 1.11
C ASP A 44 26.23 -7.40 -0.35
N ALA A 45 27.18 -7.30 -1.28
CA ALA A 45 27.04 -7.78 -2.66
C ALA A 45 26.89 -9.31 -2.71
N GLU A 46 27.69 -10.07 -1.96
CA GLU A 46 27.60 -11.54 -1.90
C GLU A 46 26.25 -12.01 -1.31
N LYS A 47 25.76 -11.32 -0.27
CA LYS A 47 24.42 -11.58 0.29
C LYS A 47 23.32 -11.30 -0.73
N LEU A 48 23.46 -10.23 -1.52
CA LEU A 48 22.50 -9.89 -2.57
C LEU A 48 22.47 -10.96 -3.67
N GLU A 49 23.64 -11.48 -4.06
CA GLU A 49 23.76 -12.55 -5.04
C GLU A 49 23.14 -13.86 -4.54
N LYS A 50 23.41 -14.24 -3.28
CA LYS A 50 22.77 -15.39 -2.61
C LYS A 50 21.25 -15.25 -2.55
N LEU A 51 20.74 -14.08 -2.16
CA LEU A 51 19.29 -13.80 -2.16
C LEU A 51 18.69 -13.88 -3.57
N ASN A 52 19.40 -13.43 -4.60
CA ASN A 52 18.94 -13.52 -5.98
C ASN A 52 18.94 -14.97 -6.51
N LEU A 53 19.90 -15.80 -6.08
CA LEU A 53 19.93 -17.23 -6.38
C LEU A 53 18.80 -17.98 -5.66
N GLU A 54 18.55 -17.68 -4.38
CA GLU A 54 17.43 -18.26 -3.61
C GLU A 54 16.07 -17.86 -4.20
N ASN A 55 15.94 -16.62 -4.68
CA ASN A 55 14.71 -16.15 -5.33
C ASN A 55 14.52 -16.71 -6.76
N LYS A 56 15.56 -17.20 -7.44
CA LYS A 56 15.40 -17.95 -8.70
C LYS A 56 14.67 -19.28 -8.50
N GLY A 57 14.68 -19.86 -7.29
CA GLY A 57 13.96 -21.08 -6.95
C GLY A 57 12.46 -20.89 -6.62
N ILE A 58 11.97 -19.65 -6.61
CA ILE A 58 10.55 -19.30 -6.31
C ILE A 58 9.89 -18.65 -7.54
N LEU A 59 10.38 -18.96 -8.73
CA LEU A 59 9.60 -18.83 -9.96
C LEU A 59 9.06 -20.22 -10.30
N PRO A 60 7.74 -20.42 -10.39
CA PRO A 60 7.22 -21.68 -10.90
C PRO A 60 7.67 -21.83 -12.36
N GLU A 61 8.61 -22.74 -12.62
CA GLU A 61 9.01 -23.20 -13.96
C GLU A 61 7.91 -23.99 -14.69
N LYS A 62 6.70 -24.05 -14.12
CA LYS A 62 5.50 -24.47 -14.82
C LYS A 62 4.51 -23.32 -14.83
N ILE A 63 4.55 -22.56 -15.92
CA ILE A 63 3.30 -22.13 -16.53
C ILE A 63 2.65 -23.45 -16.91
N ASP A 64 1.70 -23.92 -16.11
CA ASP A 64 0.79 -24.96 -16.57
C ASP A 64 0.21 -24.43 -17.89
N GLU A 65 0.69 -25.01 -18.99
CA GLU A 65 -0.04 -25.08 -20.22
C GLU A 65 -1.38 -25.68 -19.83
N ILE A 66 -2.36 -24.81 -19.57
CA ILE A 66 -3.74 -25.14 -19.84
C ILE A 66 -3.75 -25.30 -21.35
N GLU A 67 -3.40 -26.50 -21.80
CA GLU A 67 -3.74 -27.04 -23.10
C GLU A 67 -5.26 -26.90 -23.22
N THR A 68 -5.68 -25.75 -23.72
CA THR A 68 -6.94 -25.66 -24.42
C THR A 68 -6.75 -26.55 -25.64
N ASN A 69 -7.26 -27.77 -25.56
CA ASN A 69 -7.68 -28.55 -26.72
C ASN A 69 -8.68 -27.69 -27.51
N ILE A 70 -8.17 -26.76 -28.31
CA ILE A 70 -8.92 -26.05 -29.33
C ILE A 70 -8.74 -26.90 -30.56
N ALA A 71 -9.61 -27.90 -30.66
CA ALA A 71 -9.95 -28.47 -31.94
C ALA A 71 -10.25 -27.30 -32.89
N ASN A 72 -9.64 -27.36 -34.07
CA ASN A 72 -9.89 -26.48 -35.19
C ASN A 72 -11.39 -26.45 -35.50
N ASP A 73 -12.12 -25.50 -34.92
CA ASP A 73 -13.46 -25.13 -35.35
C ASP A 73 -13.43 -23.66 -35.75
N LYS A 74 -13.34 -23.46 -37.07
CA LYS A 74 -13.63 -22.18 -37.71
C LYS A 74 -15.09 -21.86 -37.38
N THR A 75 -15.35 -20.63 -36.95
CA THR A 75 -16.67 -20.03 -36.60
C THR A 75 -17.18 -20.26 -35.17
N SER A 76 -16.63 -19.52 -34.20
CA SER A 76 -17.45 -18.95 -33.11
C SER A 76 -16.69 -17.82 -32.41
N PHE A 77 -17.39 -16.69 -32.17
CA PHE A 77 -16.95 -15.69 -31.19
C PHE A 77 -16.93 -16.37 -29.80
N ASN A 78 -15.84 -17.04 -29.47
CA ASN A 78 -15.65 -17.59 -28.13
C ASN A 78 -15.67 -16.43 -27.14
N MET A 79 -16.52 -16.51 -26.11
CA MET A 79 -16.67 -15.51 -25.03
C MET A 79 -15.42 -15.46 -24.13
N THR A 80 -14.30 -15.15 -24.75
CA THR A 80 -13.05 -14.88 -24.06
C THR A 80 -13.21 -13.61 -23.22
N PRO A 81 -12.59 -13.53 -22.04
CA PRO A 81 -12.68 -12.33 -21.21
C PRO A 81 -12.13 -11.11 -21.97
N PHE A 82 -12.99 -10.11 -22.18
CA PHE A 82 -12.64 -8.84 -22.85
C PHE A 82 -13.00 -7.60 -22.02
N VAL A 83 -13.70 -7.81 -20.90
CA VAL A 83 -14.20 -6.77 -20.00
C VAL A 83 -13.38 -6.77 -18.72
N LEU A 84 -12.92 -5.58 -18.29
CA LEU A 84 -12.24 -5.40 -17.01
C LEU A 84 -13.25 -5.53 -15.86
N THR A 85 -13.02 -6.50 -14.98
CA THR A 85 -13.83 -6.67 -13.77
C THR A 85 -13.41 -5.69 -12.69
N ARG A 86 -14.29 -5.47 -11.71
CA ARG A 86 -13.97 -4.65 -10.54
C ARG A 86 -12.70 -5.11 -9.83
N GLU A 87 -12.45 -6.41 -9.71
CA GLU A 87 -11.25 -6.96 -9.06
C GLU A 87 -9.98 -6.53 -9.80
N ILE A 88 -9.98 -6.57 -11.13
CA ILE A 88 -8.83 -6.17 -11.95
C ILE A 88 -8.56 -4.68 -11.74
N LEU A 89 -9.60 -3.85 -11.76
CA LEU A 89 -9.47 -2.41 -11.54
C LEU A 89 -8.98 -2.09 -10.12
N MET A 90 -9.48 -2.78 -9.10
CA MET A 90 -9.05 -2.60 -7.72
C MET A 90 -7.57 -2.94 -7.50
N ARG A 91 -7.02 -3.91 -8.24
CA ARG A 91 -5.57 -4.23 -8.19
C ARG A 91 -4.71 -3.14 -8.82
N GLY A 92 -5.24 -2.47 -9.86
CA GLY A 92 -4.53 -1.45 -10.61
C GLY A 92 -4.70 -0.02 -10.09
N VAL A 93 -5.71 0.26 -9.27
CA VAL A 93 -6.19 1.64 -9.00
C VAL A 93 -5.13 2.63 -8.49
N PHE A 94 -4.12 2.15 -7.74
CA PHE A 94 -3.03 2.99 -7.26
C PHE A 94 -1.77 2.92 -8.13
N ARG A 95 -1.72 2.01 -9.11
CA ARG A 95 -0.55 1.84 -9.97
C ARG A 95 -0.36 3.06 -10.88
N PRO A 96 0.89 3.46 -11.18
CA PRO A 96 1.16 4.57 -12.08
C PRO A 96 0.52 4.42 -13.45
N ASN A 97 0.64 3.21 -14.01
CA ASN A 97 0.09 2.81 -15.30
C ASN A 97 -1.44 2.56 -15.31
N PHE A 98 -2.18 2.96 -14.26
CA PHE A 98 -3.64 2.78 -14.22
C PHE A 98 -4.36 3.44 -15.41
N HIS A 99 -3.77 4.47 -16.02
CA HIS A 99 -4.31 5.11 -17.21
C HIS A 99 -4.39 4.21 -18.45
N PHE A 100 -3.71 3.06 -18.47
CA PHE A 100 -3.75 2.11 -19.58
C PHE A 100 -5.12 1.47 -19.81
N ILE A 101 -6.03 1.52 -18.82
CA ILE A 101 -7.40 1.01 -18.94
C ILE A 101 -8.28 1.84 -19.89
N LYS A 102 -7.82 3.02 -20.31
CA LYS A 102 -8.54 3.83 -21.31
C LYS A 102 -8.75 2.99 -22.57
N ASN A 103 -9.94 3.13 -23.16
CA ASN A 103 -10.44 2.33 -24.29
C ASN A 103 -10.71 0.85 -24.00
N CYS A 104 -10.55 0.36 -22.78
CA CYS A 104 -11.07 -0.95 -22.38
C CYS A 104 -12.57 -0.88 -22.07
N PHE A 105 -13.20 -2.05 -21.92
CA PHE A 105 -14.61 -2.17 -21.60
C PHE A 105 -14.82 -2.63 -20.15
N VAL A 106 -15.90 -2.17 -19.53
CA VAL A 106 -16.35 -2.55 -18.17
C VAL A 106 -17.84 -2.89 -18.20
N ARG A 107 -18.26 -3.80 -17.35
CA ARG A 107 -19.68 -4.13 -17.16
C ARG A 107 -20.22 -3.35 -15.97
N VAL A 108 -21.28 -2.58 -16.16
CA VAL A 108 -21.88 -1.72 -15.14
C VAL A 108 -23.37 -1.93 -15.06
N LYS A 109 -23.94 -1.78 -13.85
CA LYS A 109 -25.39 -1.84 -13.65
C LYS A 109 -25.98 -0.43 -13.79
N ILE A 110 -26.88 -0.23 -14.74
CA ILE A 110 -27.58 1.03 -15.03
C ILE A 110 -29.08 0.72 -15.06
N ASN A 111 -29.88 1.41 -14.24
CA ASN A 111 -31.34 1.25 -14.23
C ASN A 111 -31.81 -0.21 -14.16
N GLN A 112 -31.19 -0.99 -13.27
CA GLN A 112 -31.43 -2.43 -13.05
C GLN A 112 -30.90 -3.39 -14.13
N GLU A 113 -30.51 -2.90 -15.30
CA GLU A 113 -29.88 -3.67 -16.37
C GLU A 113 -28.36 -3.61 -16.28
N TYR A 114 -27.66 -4.64 -16.74
CA TYR A 114 -26.21 -4.60 -16.92
C TYR A 114 -25.87 -4.24 -18.35
N ARG A 115 -24.94 -3.32 -18.54
CA ARG A 115 -24.46 -2.89 -19.85
C ARG A 115 -22.94 -2.89 -19.90
N ILE A 116 -22.39 -3.13 -21.09
CA ILE A 116 -20.96 -3.06 -21.37
C ILE A 116 -20.66 -1.66 -21.87
N CYS A 117 -19.76 -0.96 -21.17
CA CYS A 117 -19.42 0.42 -21.47
C CYS A 117 -17.93 0.58 -21.73
N LYS A 118 -17.54 1.49 -22.62
CA LYS A 118 -16.15 1.82 -22.90
C LYS A 118 -15.62 2.85 -21.92
N ILE A 119 -14.44 2.64 -21.36
CA ILE A 119 -13.74 3.62 -20.52
C ILE A 119 -13.16 4.72 -21.41
N ILE A 120 -13.60 5.96 -21.22
CA ILE A 120 -13.13 7.14 -21.95
C ILE A 120 -11.95 7.77 -21.21
N SER A 121 -12.16 8.11 -19.94
CA SER A 121 -11.21 8.82 -19.11
C SER A 121 -11.33 8.40 -17.65
N ILE A 122 -10.34 8.84 -16.86
CA ILE A 122 -10.26 8.60 -15.43
C ILE A 122 -10.26 9.97 -14.78
N LYS A 123 -11.14 10.16 -13.80
CA LYS A 123 -11.35 11.43 -13.12
C LYS A 123 -11.04 11.30 -11.63
N LYS A 124 -10.40 12.31 -11.05
CA LYS A 124 -10.28 12.43 -9.60
C LYS A 124 -11.60 12.95 -9.02
N VAL A 125 -12.12 12.26 -8.01
CA VAL A 125 -13.36 12.55 -7.29
C VAL A 125 -13.09 12.56 -5.78
N GLN A 126 -14.09 12.89 -4.96
CA GLN A 126 -13.94 12.79 -3.51
C GLN A 126 -13.60 11.35 -3.09
N PRO A 127 -12.71 11.16 -2.09
CA PRO A 127 -12.35 9.83 -1.62
C PRO A 127 -13.58 9.03 -1.17
N TYR A 128 -13.71 7.81 -1.64
CA TYR A 128 -14.77 6.88 -1.29
C TYR A 128 -14.19 5.49 -0.99
N LYS A 129 -14.93 4.71 -0.19
CA LYS A 129 -14.50 3.35 0.20
C LYS A 129 -14.76 2.38 -0.94
N LEU A 130 -13.73 1.66 -1.38
CA LEU A 130 -13.90 0.53 -2.29
C LEU A 130 -14.44 -0.68 -1.53
N ALA A 131 -15.58 -1.20 -2.00
CA ALA A 131 -16.20 -2.39 -1.44
C ALA A 131 -15.43 -3.64 -1.88
N SER A 132 -14.54 -4.14 -1.02
CA SER A 132 -13.86 -5.42 -1.26
C SER A 132 -14.82 -6.58 -1.04
N MET A 133 -14.89 -7.51 -2.00
CA MET A 133 -15.64 -8.77 -1.84
C MET A 133 -15.02 -9.74 -0.83
N LYS A 134 -13.72 -9.59 -0.51
CA LYS A 134 -13.04 -10.46 0.47
C LYS A 134 -13.10 -9.85 1.87
N ARG A 135 -13.63 -10.61 2.84
CA ARG A 135 -13.77 -10.27 4.28
C ARG A 135 -12.47 -9.81 4.96
N THR A 136 -11.31 -10.11 4.38
CA THR A 136 -9.99 -9.92 5.01
C THR A 136 -9.26 -8.62 4.64
N ASN A 137 -9.77 -7.80 3.71
CA ASN A 137 -9.04 -6.60 3.29
C ASN A 137 -9.49 -5.34 4.03
N LYS A 138 -8.50 -4.69 4.65
CA LYS A 138 -8.55 -3.30 5.14
C LYS A 138 -9.33 -2.42 4.16
N ARG A 139 -10.25 -1.61 4.68
CA ARG A 139 -11.04 -0.63 3.91
C ARG A 139 -10.09 0.20 3.05
N LEU A 140 -10.26 0.11 1.73
CA LEU A 140 -9.36 0.75 0.77
C LEU A 140 -10.07 1.99 0.23
N ASN A 141 -9.55 3.18 0.53
CA ASN A 141 -10.12 4.44 0.06
C ASN A 141 -9.54 4.80 -1.31
N CYS A 142 -10.39 5.14 -2.26
CA CYS A 142 -10.05 5.50 -3.63
C CYS A 142 -10.65 6.86 -3.96
N ASN A 143 -9.95 7.68 -4.73
CA ASN A 143 -10.42 8.98 -5.22
C ASN A 143 -10.54 8.99 -6.75
N LEU A 144 -10.57 7.84 -7.42
CA LEU A 144 -10.67 7.72 -8.87
C LEU A 144 -12.05 7.20 -9.28
N ALA A 145 -12.61 7.82 -10.30
CA ALA A 145 -13.83 7.38 -10.97
C ALA A 145 -13.61 7.33 -12.49
N LEU A 146 -14.50 6.63 -13.20
CA LEU A 146 -14.39 6.41 -14.63
C LEU A 146 -15.44 7.22 -15.39
N ASP A 147 -15.03 7.83 -16.49
CA ASP A 147 -15.98 8.36 -17.48
C ASP A 147 -16.24 7.26 -18.52
N LEU A 148 -17.49 6.91 -18.73
CA LEU A 148 -17.92 5.75 -19.51
C LEU A 148 -18.77 6.16 -20.71
N ASN A 149 -18.56 5.52 -21.87
CA ASN A 149 -19.46 5.60 -23.02
C ASN A 149 -20.38 4.37 -23.00
N ILE A 150 -21.69 4.57 -22.99
CA ILE A 150 -22.67 3.48 -22.87
C ILE A 150 -22.96 2.85 -24.23
N ASP A 151 -23.21 3.66 -25.27
CA ASP A 151 -23.93 3.20 -26.47
C ASP A 151 -23.19 3.54 -27.77
N GLY A 152 -21.85 3.69 -27.75
CA GLY A 152 -21.05 4.05 -28.93
C GLY A 152 -21.23 5.52 -29.38
N ALA A 153 -22.46 6.02 -29.38
CA ALA A 153 -22.87 7.34 -29.81
C ALA A 153 -23.23 8.25 -28.61
N ASN A 154 -22.35 9.22 -28.33
CA ASN A 154 -22.53 10.44 -27.52
C ASN A 154 -22.97 10.35 -26.05
N LYS A 155 -23.59 9.27 -25.56
CA LYS A 155 -24.06 9.18 -24.17
C LYS A 155 -22.91 8.82 -23.23
N LYS A 156 -22.45 9.81 -22.47
CA LYS A 156 -21.35 9.69 -21.51
C LYS A 156 -21.87 9.72 -20.08
N MET A 157 -21.43 8.78 -19.27
CA MET A 157 -21.53 8.86 -17.81
C MET A 157 -20.23 9.42 -17.28
N ILE A 158 -20.30 10.46 -16.45
CA ILE A 158 -19.12 11.14 -15.92
C ILE A 158 -18.95 10.76 -14.45
N GLY A 159 -17.72 10.45 -14.06
CA GLY A 159 -17.37 10.19 -12.66
C GLY A 159 -18.02 8.94 -12.06
N TRP A 160 -18.19 7.88 -12.85
CA TRP A 160 -18.76 6.62 -12.40
C TRP A 160 -17.83 5.90 -11.41
N PRO A 161 -18.26 5.65 -10.15
CA PRO A 161 -17.40 5.01 -9.16
C PRO A 161 -17.06 3.56 -9.51
N ILE A 162 -15.83 3.14 -9.23
CA ILE A 162 -15.35 1.75 -9.47
C ILE A 162 -16.21 0.71 -8.73
N ASN A 163 -16.85 1.06 -7.61
CA ASN A 163 -17.74 0.17 -6.87
C ASN A 163 -18.92 -0.36 -7.70
N ASN A 164 -19.38 0.45 -8.65
CA ASN A 164 -20.55 0.16 -9.48
C ASN A 164 -20.20 -0.72 -10.70
N ILE A 165 -18.93 -1.12 -10.82
CA ILE A 165 -18.46 -2.04 -11.84
C ILE A 165 -18.71 -3.47 -11.35
N SER A 166 -19.21 -4.30 -12.24
CA SER A 166 -19.49 -5.70 -11.97
C SER A 166 -18.19 -6.50 -11.87
N SER A 167 -18.20 -7.48 -10.97
CA SER A 167 -17.16 -8.50 -10.86
C SER A 167 -17.41 -9.72 -11.75
N LYS A 168 -18.63 -9.83 -12.29
CA LYS A 168 -19.07 -10.99 -13.09
C LYS A 168 -18.82 -10.74 -14.58
N PRO A 169 -18.48 -11.79 -15.35
CA PRO A 169 -18.37 -11.68 -16.81
C PRO A 169 -19.71 -11.26 -17.44
N PRO A 170 -19.69 -10.71 -18.68
CA PRO A 170 -20.91 -10.38 -19.41
C PRO A 170 -21.71 -11.64 -19.79
N SER A 171 -23.03 -11.51 -19.89
CA SER A 171 -23.90 -12.56 -20.43
C SER A 171 -23.89 -12.56 -21.96
N VAL A 172 -24.38 -13.64 -22.58
CA VAL A 172 -24.51 -13.75 -24.05
C VAL A 172 -25.38 -12.63 -24.61
N GLU A 173 -26.50 -12.34 -23.96
CA GLU A 173 -27.41 -11.26 -24.34
C GLU A 173 -26.73 -9.90 -24.28
N GLU A 174 -26.01 -9.61 -23.18
CA GLU A 174 -25.26 -8.37 -23.02
C GLU A 174 -24.19 -8.20 -24.11
N PHE A 175 -23.57 -9.31 -24.52
CA PHE A 175 -22.58 -9.30 -25.59
C PHE A 175 -23.18 -9.01 -26.96
N GLN A 176 -24.35 -9.58 -27.29
CA GLN A 176 -25.02 -9.28 -28.56
C GLN A 176 -25.46 -7.82 -28.63
N VAL A 177 -26.00 -7.28 -27.53
CA VAL A 177 -26.33 -5.84 -27.43
C VAL A 177 -25.08 -4.97 -27.63
N PHE A 178 -23.97 -5.34 -26.97
CA PHE A 178 -22.69 -4.67 -27.12
C PHE A 178 -22.19 -4.65 -28.57
N LYS A 179 -22.26 -5.79 -29.26
CA LYS A 179 -21.85 -5.89 -30.67
C LYS A 179 -22.66 -4.95 -31.56
N GLY A 180 -23.98 -4.92 -31.37
CA GLY A 180 -24.87 -4.03 -32.13
C GLY A 180 -24.61 -2.55 -31.83
N MET A 181 -24.47 -2.18 -30.55
CA MET A 181 -24.32 -0.77 -30.13
C MET A 181 -22.99 -0.14 -30.54
N PHE A 182 -21.90 -0.92 -30.55
CA PHE A 182 -20.57 -0.42 -30.91
C PHE A 182 -20.13 -0.81 -32.32
N GLU A 183 -21.05 -1.39 -33.12
CA GLU A 183 -20.79 -1.85 -34.49
C GLU A 183 -19.53 -2.74 -34.57
N ILE A 184 -19.42 -3.69 -33.65
CA ILE A 184 -18.22 -4.51 -33.46
C ILE A 184 -18.09 -5.56 -34.57
N THR A 185 -17.10 -5.36 -35.44
CA THR A 185 -16.64 -6.39 -36.38
C THR A 185 -15.75 -7.42 -35.68
N GLU A 186 -15.51 -8.57 -36.33
CA GLU A 186 -14.58 -9.60 -35.83
C GLU A 186 -13.17 -9.02 -35.61
N GLU A 187 -12.64 -8.33 -36.62
CA GLU A 187 -11.32 -7.68 -36.56
C GLU A 187 -11.22 -6.67 -35.41
N TYR A 188 -12.25 -5.84 -35.21
CA TYR A 188 -12.24 -4.86 -34.13
C TYR A 188 -12.33 -5.55 -32.76
N PHE A 189 -13.03 -6.68 -32.66
CA PHE A 189 -13.08 -7.44 -31.42
C PHE A 189 -11.72 -8.03 -31.03
N GLU A 190 -10.91 -8.47 -31.99
CA GLU A 190 -9.53 -8.91 -31.73
C GLU A 190 -8.68 -7.79 -31.13
N ILE A 191 -8.78 -6.57 -31.65
CA ILE A 191 -8.10 -5.38 -31.09
C ILE A 191 -8.53 -5.14 -29.64
N ILE A 192 -9.82 -5.31 -29.32
CA ILE A 192 -10.34 -5.19 -27.97
C ILE A 192 -9.74 -6.25 -27.04
N LEU A 193 -9.66 -7.50 -27.51
CA LEU A 193 -9.07 -8.60 -26.77
C LEU A 193 -7.58 -8.38 -26.50
N GLU A 194 -6.81 -7.94 -27.49
CA GLU A 194 -5.40 -7.61 -27.32
C GLU A 194 -5.21 -6.50 -26.30
N LYS A 195 -6.02 -5.44 -26.39
CA LYS A 195 -5.99 -4.33 -25.43
C LYS A 195 -6.31 -4.81 -24.01
N TYR A 196 -7.31 -5.65 -23.85
CA TYR A 196 -7.64 -6.28 -22.56
C TYR A 196 -6.46 -7.10 -22.02
N LYS A 197 -5.88 -8.00 -22.84
CA LYS A 197 -4.75 -8.85 -22.45
C LYS A 197 -3.54 -8.00 -22.03
N CYS A 198 -3.24 -6.92 -22.76
CA CYS A 198 -2.18 -5.99 -22.44
C CYS A 198 -2.36 -5.35 -21.05
N VAL A 199 -3.56 -4.81 -20.76
CA VAL A 199 -3.86 -4.22 -19.45
C VAL A 199 -3.76 -5.23 -18.32
N VAL A 200 -4.31 -6.43 -18.51
CA VAL A 200 -4.24 -7.49 -17.50
C VAL A 200 -2.79 -7.90 -17.22
N ARG A 201 -1.96 -7.99 -18.26
CA ARG A 201 -0.52 -8.28 -18.14
C ARG A 201 0.20 -7.20 -17.33
N GLU A 202 -0.04 -5.94 -17.67
CA GLU A 202 0.54 -4.78 -16.96
C GLU A 202 0.14 -4.70 -15.49
N PHE A 203 -1.08 -5.12 -15.15
CA PHE A 203 -1.54 -5.17 -13.75
C PHE A 203 -1.04 -6.41 -12.99
N LYS A 204 -0.62 -7.47 -13.68
CA LYS A 204 -0.01 -8.66 -13.08
C LYS A 204 1.50 -8.52 -12.92
N ARG A 205 2.16 -7.69 -13.73
CA ARG A 205 3.61 -7.43 -13.65
C ARG A 205 4.02 -6.95 -12.24
N PRO A 206 5.18 -7.38 -11.73
CA PRO A 206 5.81 -6.79 -10.54
C PRO A 206 6.12 -5.29 -10.75
N LEU A 207 5.94 -4.49 -9.70
CA LEU A 207 6.26 -3.06 -9.74
C LEU A 207 7.75 -2.84 -9.49
N THR A 208 8.32 -1.84 -10.16
CA THR A 208 9.68 -1.34 -9.86
C THR A 208 9.69 -0.52 -8.56
N ASN A 209 10.88 -0.26 -8.00
CA ASN A 209 11.01 0.52 -6.76
C ASN A 209 10.42 1.94 -6.87
N ASP A 210 10.59 2.59 -8.02
CA ASP A 210 10.01 3.91 -8.27
C ASP A 210 8.48 3.85 -8.33
N GLU A 211 7.93 2.85 -9.03
CA GLU A 211 6.48 2.64 -9.09
C GLU A 211 5.89 2.29 -7.72
N ILE A 212 6.61 1.53 -6.88
CA ILE A 212 6.22 1.23 -5.49
C ILE A 212 6.14 2.54 -4.69
N THR A 213 7.15 3.40 -4.80
CA THR A 213 7.19 4.70 -4.11
C THR A 213 6.00 5.57 -4.53
N GLU A 214 5.67 5.60 -5.82
CA GLU A 214 4.51 6.34 -6.31
C GLU A 214 3.18 5.74 -5.85
N VAL A 215 3.06 4.41 -5.82
CA VAL A 215 1.88 3.72 -5.26
C VAL A 215 1.67 4.08 -3.79
N ILE A 216 2.74 4.13 -3.00
CA ILE A 216 2.67 4.53 -1.58
C ILE A 216 2.18 5.97 -1.48
N LYS A 217 2.74 6.90 -2.27
CA LYS A 217 2.32 8.30 -2.31
C LYS A 217 0.83 8.43 -2.64
N ARG A 218 0.36 7.76 -3.71
CA ARG A 218 -1.05 7.77 -4.13
C ARG A 218 -1.99 7.17 -3.08
N LYS A 219 -1.57 6.14 -2.34
CA LYS A 219 -2.35 5.57 -1.23
C LYS A 219 -2.44 6.54 -0.03
N LEU A 220 -1.36 7.27 0.26
CA LEU A 220 -1.35 8.28 1.32
C LEU A 220 -2.23 9.50 0.96
N GLU A 221 -2.32 9.86 -0.32
CA GLU A 221 -3.24 10.92 -0.78
C GLU A 221 -4.71 10.57 -0.52
N THR A 222 -5.11 9.30 -0.69
CA THR A 222 -6.52 8.89 -0.52
C THR A 222 -6.87 8.45 0.89
N ASN A 223 -5.88 8.01 1.66
CA ASN A 223 -6.02 7.64 3.05
C ASN A 223 -4.80 8.17 3.81
N PRO A 224 -4.76 9.48 4.12
CA PRO A 224 -3.69 10.02 4.92
C PRO A 224 -3.70 9.26 6.24
N LYS A 225 -2.58 8.60 6.54
CA LYS A 225 -2.39 8.11 7.90
C LYS A 225 -2.46 9.35 8.79
N LYS A 226 -3.20 9.26 9.90
CA LYS A 226 -3.02 10.24 10.97
C LYS A 226 -1.55 10.15 11.35
N GLU A 227 -0.78 11.18 11.04
CA GLU A 227 0.64 11.19 11.36
C GLU A 227 0.77 11.00 12.87
N SER A 228 1.66 10.10 13.29
CA SER A 228 1.92 9.96 14.71
C SER A 228 2.47 11.28 15.24
N ILE A 229 2.13 11.66 16.47
CA ILE A 229 2.72 12.82 17.15
C ILE A 229 4.25 12.75 17.06
N THR A 230 4.84 11.54 17.19
CA THR A 230 6.28 11.30 17.02
C THR A 230 6.77 11.64 15.61
N GLU A 231 6.03 11.28 14.56
CA GLU A 231 6.40 11.56 13.17
C GLU A 231 6.34 13.07 12.89
N THR A 232 5.31 13.75 13.39
CA THR A 232 5.17 15.22 13.30
C THR A 232 6.34 15.91 14.01
N LYS A 233 6.68 15.52 15.24
CA LYS A 233 7.84 16.04 15.97
C LYS A 233 9.15 15.83 15.21
N MET A 234 9.38 14.64 14.67
CA MET A 234 10.58 14.36 13.87
C MET A 234 10.68 15.25 12.62
N LYS A 235 9.57 15.55 11.95
CA LYS A 235 9.56 16.47 10.80
C LYS A 235 9.91 17.90 11.21
N ILE A 236 9.33 18.39 12.31
CA ILE A 236 9.61 19.73 12.84
C ILE A 236 11.07 19.85 13.26
N ILE A 237 11.61 18.85 13.96
CA ILE A 237 13.03 18.79 14.35
C ILE A 237 13.93 18.84 13.11
N LYS A 238 13.66 18.02 12.08
CA LYS A 238 14.43 18.04 10.83
C LYS A 238 14.37 19.39 10.11
N ALA A 239 13.18 20.01 10.05
CA ALA A 239 13.00 21.32 9.42
C ALA A 239 13.75 22.41 10.21
N ARG A 240 13.70 22.36 11.55
CA ARG A 240 14.41 23.26 12.44
C ARG A 240 15.92 23.13 12.25
N ASP A 241 16.44 21.91 12.24
CA ASP A 241 17.88 21.66 12.07
C ASP A 241 18.35 22.13 10.68
N ALA A 242 17.51 21.99 9.64
CA ALA A 242 17.79 22.56 8.32
C ALA A 242 17.77 24.10 8.31
N ALA A 243 16.86 24.75 9.04
CA ALA A 243 16.83 26.20 9.18
C ALA A 243 18.05 26.74 9.95
N ILE A 244 18.47 26.04 11.02
CA ILE A 244 19.69 26.33 11.77
C ILE A 244 20.91 26.22 10.85
N TYR A 245 20.99 25.17 10.04
CA TYR A 245 22.09 24.99 9.08
C TYR A 245 22.15 26.12 8.04
N ARG A 246 20.98 26.61 7.59
CA ARG A 246 20.87 27.78 6.70
C ARG A 246 21.07 29.12 7.42
N LYS A 247 21.29 29.12 8.74
CA LYS A 247 21.40 30.30 9.61
C LYS A 247 20.15 31.19 9.64
N ASP A 248 18.99 30.62 9.31
CA ASP A 248 17.70 31.30 9.44
C ASP A 248 17.18 31.16 10.88
N LYS A 249 17.52 32.14 11.72
CA LYS A 249 17.16 32.14 13.15
C LYS A 249 15.66 32.28 13.38
N PHE A 250 14.97 33.04 12.53
CA PHE A 250 13.56 33.32 12.72
C PHE A 250 12.72 32.07 12.46
N GLU A 251 13.02 31.35 11.37
CA GLU A 251 12.33 30.11 11.05
C GLU A 251 12.65 28.98 12.04
N ALA A 252 13.91 28.91 12.51
CA ALA A 252 14.29 27.95 13.56
C ALA A 252 13.53 28.19 14.87
N GLU A 253 13.39 29.44 15.31
CA GLU A 253 12.64 29.79 16.53
C GLU A 253 11.14 29.53 16.37
N ARG A 254 10.57 29.83 15.20
CA ARG A 254 9.17 29.52 14.86
C ARG A 254 8.89 28.02 15.00
N LEU A 255 9.74 27.18 14.43
CA LEU A 255 9.63 25.72 14.47
C LEU A 255 9.87 25.17 15.89
N GLN A 256 10.74 25.78 16.68
CA GLN A 256 10.96 25.43 18.08
C GLN A 256 9.70 25.68 18.93
N ARG A 257 9.05 26.85 18.78
CA ARG A 257 7.78 27.14 19.46
C ARG A 257 6.64 26.21 19.00
N GLU A 258 6.64 25.82 17.73
CA GLU A 258 5.68 24.86 17.20
C GLU A 258 5.86 23.47 17.82
N LEU A 259 7.12 23.05 18.06
CA LEU A 259 7.45 21.81 18.75
C LEU A 259 6.97 21.82 20.21
N GLU A 260 7.24 22.91 20.94
CA GLU A 260 6.83 23.08 22.35
C GLU A 260 5.31 23.01 22.52
N LYS A 261 4.55 23.65 21.62
CA LYS A 261 3.08 23.56 21.64
C LYS A 261 2.57 22.13 21.54
N ILE A 262 3.17 21.32 20.66
CA ILE A 262 2.78 19.91 20.50
C ILE A 262 3.14 19.10 21.76
N GLU A 263 4.26 19.41 22.41
CA GLU A 263 4.66 18.78 23.67
C GLU A 263 3.72 19.12 24.83
N ASP A 264 3.30 20.38 24.92
CA ASP A 264 2.33 20.85 25.91
C ASP A 264 0.95 20.21 25.69
N GLU A 265 0.48 20.14 24.45
CA GLU A 265 -0.78 19.46 24.10
C GLU A 265 -0.74 17.97 24.48
N GLU A 266 0.36 17.27 24.20
CA GLU A 266 0.55 15.87 24.58
C GLU A 266 0.64 15.68 26.10
N TYR A 267 1.24 16.64 26.82
CA TYR A 267 1.28 16.63 28.27
C TYR A 267 -0.13 16.76 28.87
N VAL A 268 -0.93 17.70 28.36
CA VAL A 268 -2.33 17.88 28.79
C VAL A 268 -3.17 16.65 28.48
N GLU A 269 -3.01 16.05 27.30
CA GLU A 269 -3.74 14.83 26.91
C GLU A 269 -3.37 13.65 27.82
N ARG A 270 -2.07 13.42 28.10
CA ARG A 270 -1.63 12.41 29.07
C ARG A 270 -2.19 12.62 30.46
N MET A 271 -2.26 13.86 30.93
CA MET A 271 -2.83 14.17 32.26
C MET A 271 -4.34 13.88 32.31
N LYS A 272 -5.07 14.15 31.23
CA LYS A 272 -6.50 13.79 31.12
C LYS A 272 -6.69 12.29 31.12
N ASP A 273 -5.90 11.55 30.36
CA ASP A 273 -5.99 10.08 30.30
C ASP A 273 -5.73 9.44 31.67
N ILE A 274 -4.74 9.95 32.42
CA ILE A 274 -4.47 9.50 33.79
C ILE A 274 -5.66 9.79 34.71
N TYR A 275 -6.22 11.00 34.64
CA TYR A 275 -7.37 11.39 35.44
C TYR A 275 -8.60 10.51 35.15
N ASP A 276 -8.92 10.30 33.87
CA ASP A 276 -10.06 9.49 33.45
C ASP A 276 -9.89 8.01 33.85
N LYS A 277 -8.67 7.48 33.77
CA LYS A 277 -8.34 6.13 34.21
C LYS A 277 -8.51 5.96 35.72
N ASN A 278 -7.97 6.89 36.51
CA ASN A 278 -8.10 6.87 37.97
C ASN A 278 -9.56 6.96 38.40
N LYS A 279 -10.35 7.81 37.74
CA LYS A 279 -11.80 7.94 38.00
C LYS A 279 -12.58 6.67 37.65
N MET A 280 -12.24 5.99 36.55
CA MET A 280 -12.83 4.68 36.22
C MET A 280 -12.47 3.62 37.25
N GLU A 281 -11.24 3.61 37.72
CA GLU A 281 -10.76 2.65 38.73
C GLU A 281 -11.46 2.86 40.08
N GLU A 282 -11.63 4.11 40.51
CA GLU A 282 -12.41 4.47 41.69
C GLU A 282 -13.87 4.00 41.60
N MET A 283 -14.53 4.23 40.45
CA MET A 283 -15.89 3.75 40.18
C MET A 283 -16.00 2.21 40.22
N LEU A 284 -14.98 1.51 39.70
CA LEU A 284 -14.92 0.04 39.74
C LEU A 284 -14.73 -0.48 41.16
N ASN A 285 -13.91 0.18 41.98
CA ASN A 285 -13.69 -0.19 43.37
C ASN A 285 -14.96 0.03 44.21
N LEU A 286 -15.65 1.16 44.04
CA LEU A 286 -16.95 1.42 44.68
C LEU A 286 -18.00 0.34 44.32
N ARG A 287 -18.03 -0.11 43.06
CA ARG A 287 -18.93 -1.21 42.65
C ARG A 287 -18.57 -2.54 43.31
N LYS A 288 -17.28 -2.87 43.42
CA LYS A 288 -16.82 -4.08 44.11
C LYS A 288 -17.12 -4.05 45.60
N GLU A 289 -16.91 -2.90 46.26
CA GLU A 289 -17.24 -2.71 47.68
C GLU A 289 -18.75 -2.81 47.93
N ALA A 290 -19.58 -2.26 47.03
CA ALA A 290 -21.03 -2.40 47.11
C ALA A 290 -21.48 -3.87 46.92
N SER A 291 -20.83 -4.62 46.02
CA SER A 291 -21.09 -6.05 45.82
C SER A 291 -20.71 -6.86 47.06
N ASN A 292 -19.51 -6.67 47.61
CA ASN A 292 -19.05 -7.39 48.80
C ASN A 292 -19.94 -7.10 50.03
N LYS A 293 -20.44 -5.86 50.18
CA LYS A 293 -21.40 -5.51 51.26
C LYS A 293 -22.76 -6.19 51.09
N MET A 294 -23.18 -6.53 49.88
CA MET A 294 -24.41 -7.31 49.67
C MET A 294 -24.20 -8.79 50.01
N ASP A 295 -23.04 -9.34 49.70
CA ASP A 295 -22.69 -10.73 50.03
C ASP A 295 -22.56 -10.94 51.56
N ASP A 296 -21.98 -9.99 52.30
CA ASP A 296 -21.89 -10.05 53.77
C ASP A 296 -23.25 -9.94 54.47
N ASN A 297 -24.22 -9.22 53.89
CA ASN A 297 -25.59 -9.14 54.43
C ASN A 297 -26.43 -10.39 54.13
N SER A 298 -26.15 -11.11 53.04
CA SER A 298 -26.82 -12.40 52.77
C SER A 298 -26.39 -13.51 53.74
N ASN A 299 -25.14 -13.51 54.21
CA ASN A 299 -24.64 -14.48 55.19
C ASN A 299 -25.11 -14.21 56.63
N PHE A 300 -25.65 -13.02 56.93
CA PHE A 300 -26.14 -12.69 58.27
C PHE A 300 -27.62 -13.09 58.48
N ASN A 301 -28.41 -13.16 57.40
CA ASN A 301 -29.82 -13.60 57.48
C ASN A 301 -29.99 -15.12 57.56
N ASP A 302 -29.02 -15.91 57.11
CA ASP A 302 -29.09 -17.38 57.20
C ASP A 302 -28.71 -17.95 58.58
N LYS A 303 -28.14 -17.14 59.48
CA LYS A 303 -27.79 -17.57 60.85
C LYS A 303 -28.87 -17.31 61.91
N ASN A 304 -29.92 -16.55 61.59
CA ASN A 304 -31.02 -16.26 62.52
C ASN A 304 -32.27 -17.12 62.29
N ASN A 305 -32.20 -18.13 61.41
CA ASN A 305 -33.32 -19.03 61.07
C ASN A 305 -33.09 -20.50 61.46
N ASN A 306 -32.22 -20.78 62.44
CA ASN A 306 -32.12 -22.09 63.09
C ASN A 306 -32.36 -21.97 64.59
#